data_AF-A0A938TZX8-F1
#
_entry.id   AF-A0A938TZX8-F1
#
_cell.length_a   1.000
_cell.length_b   1.000
_cell.length_c   1.000
_cell.angle_alpha   90.00
_cell.angle_beta   90.00
_cell.angle_gamma   90.00
#
_symmetry.space_group_name_H-M   'P 1'
#
loop_
_entity.id
_entity.type
_entity.pdbx_description
1 polymer ?
#
loop_
_entity_poly.entity_id
_entity_poly.type
_entity_poly.pdbx_seq_one_letter_code
_entity_poly.pdbx_strand_id
1 'polypeptide(L)'
;MHRIFTRLRSLVLLIFCLALVPAAKDKPTEQDLFLNSPAWGDFRKAKKVLEPGQVSLKVWDHLREYLQKFHEGAPDLRTGQDQMAVPFDEVWALEQEDYLKLGKKRGTSRAPDLVKLYWKGHRVQALTVERGFKIDPLTFQAFPQTEYRLMAIFPRDYLMQELARQAQKDKAFQALLPFEHLREAKNALAEGNPDAEDPRQRTHGRLGDARRHLEAITRKHDEYGEARELLQEVARREKELKKHSEAMAKAAEEQAVKRRQELAAELDREFLTKGFDVKIELKGSGKDAIFLDCVLFSRPMVFFFLDKSDLVKQLKNAGFREVTFSNKAIKYYWEIDLDWL
;
A
#
# COMPACT_ATOMS: atom_id res chain seq x y z
N MET A 1 24.58 -25.50 70.10
CA MET A 1 24.97 -25.43 68.67
C MET A 1 23.84 -25.67 67.68
N HIS A 2 22.73 -26.34 68.03
CA HIS A 2 21.64 -26.62 67.07
C HIS A 2 20.82 -25.42 66.56
N ARG A 3 20.74 -24.30 67.32
CA ARG A 3 19.96 -23.12 66.92
C ARG A 3 20.65 -22.22 65.87
N ILE A 4 21.95 -22.37 65.67
CA ILE A 4 22.71 -21.58 64.67
C ILE A 4 22.57 -22.19 63.28
N PHE A 5 22.49 -23.52 63.17
CA PHE A 5 22.33 -24.23 61.90
C PHE A 5 20.95 -24.04 61.26
N THR A 6 19.90 -23.83 62.05
CA THR A 6 18.53 -23.61 61.52
C THR A 6 18.37 -22.25 60.86
N ARG A 7 19.05 -21.20 61.38
CA ARG A 7 19.01 -19.87 60.77
C ARG A 7 19.84 -19.78 59.48
N LEU A 8 20.93 -20.54 59.37
CA LEU A 8 21.74 -20.57 58.15
C LEU A 8 21.02 -21.29 56.98
N ARG A 9 20.24 -22.36 57.26
CA ARG A 9 19.44 -23.05 56.24
C ARG A 9 18.31 -22.19 55.68
N SER A 10 17.63 -21.40 56.51
CA SER A 10 16.60 -20.47 56.03
C SER A 10 17.17 -19.30 55.22
N LEU A 11 18.39 -18.83 55.52
CA LEU A 11 19.03 -17.76 54.75
C LEU A 11 19.49 -18.26 53.36
N VAL A 12 20.03 -19.49 53.29
CA VAL A 12 20.45 -20.09 52.02
C VAL A 12 19.25 -20.43 51.13
N LEU A 13 18.12 -20.89 51.69
CA LEU A 13 16.89 -21.09 50.91
C LEU A 13 16.32 -19.76 50.38
N LEU A 14 16.39 -18.68 51.16
CA LEU A 14 15.91 -17.37 50.72
C LEU A 14 16.77 -16.79 49.58
N ILE A 15 18.09 -16.97 49.65
CA ILE A 15 19.03 -16.55 48.59
C ILE A 15 18.86 -17.42 47.33
N PHE A 16 18.59 -18.72 47.47
CA PHE A 16 18.34 -19.61 46.33
C PHE A 16 16.97 -19.38 45.67
N CYS A 17 15.95 -18.95 46.43
CA CYS A 17 14.66 -18.55 45.87
C CYS A 17 14.71 -17.19 45.15
N LEU A 18 15.60 -16.27 45.55
CA LEU A 18 15.81 -14.99 44.86
C LEU A 18 16.65 -15.12 43.58
N ALA A 19 17.47 -16.16 43.44
CA ALA A 19 18.27 -16.43 42.25
C ALA A 19 17.51 -17.19 41.12
N LEU A 20 16.25 -17.59 41.37
CA LEU A 20 15.39 -18.31 40.44
C LEU A 20 14.18 -17.48 39.97
N VAL A 21 14.27 -16.15 40.03
CA VAL A 21 13.37 -15.32 39.23
C VAL A 21 13.89 -15.37 37.80
N PRO A 22 13.22 -16.06 36.86
CA PRO A 22 13.62 -16.00 35.46
C PRO A 22 13.63 -14.52 35.08
N ALA A 23 14.78 -14.03 34.60
CA ALA A 23 14.94 -12.67 34.11
C ALA A 23 13.68 -12.32 33.32
N ALA A 24 12.87 -11.43 33.88
CA ALA A 24 11.58 -11.08 33.31
C ALA A 24 11.90 -10.66 31.87
N LYS A 25 11.45 -11.44 30.89
CA LYS A 25 11.66 -11.12 29.48
C LYS A 25 11.21 -9.68 29.31
N ASP A 26 12.15 -8.79 29.02
CA ASP A 26 11.88 -7.36 28.94
C ASP A 26 10.64 -7.17 28.07
N LYS A 27 9.64 -6.48 28.61
CA LYS A 27 8.44 -6.18 27.83
C LYS A 27 8.90 -5.47 26.56
N PRO A 28 8.47 -5.93 25.36
CA PRO A 28 8.89 -5.31 24.12
C PRO A 28 8.61 -3.81 24.18
N THR A 29 9.57 -3.00 23.73
CA THR A 29 9.41 -1.54 23.74
C THR A 29 8.36 -1.11 22.72
N GLU A 30 7.80 0.10 22.83
CA GLU A 30 6.88 0.61 21.79
C GLU A 30 7.56 0.60 20.41
N GLN A 31 8.86 0.90 20.35
CA GLN A 31 9.66 0.81 19.12
C GLN A 31 9.67 -0.61 18.55
N ASP A 32 9.90 -1.64 19.37
CA ASP A 32 9.88 -3.03 18.92
C ASP A 32 8.51 -3.42 18.36
N LEU A 33 7.43 -2.92 18.95
CA LEU A 33 6.08 -3.21 18.47
C LEU A 33 5.84 -2.61 17.07
N PHE A 34 6.29 -1.38 16.80
CA PHE A 34 6.16 -0.79 15.46
C PHE A 34 7.10 -1.40 14.44
N LEU A 35 8.34 -1.74 14.82
CA LEU A 35 9.34 -2.36 13.91
C LEU A 35 8.98 -3.79 13.49
N ASN A 36 8.07 -4.44 14.21
CA ASN A 36 7.64 -5.81 13.95
C ASN A 36 6.17 -5.92 13.52
N SER A 37 5.43 -4.81 13.47
CA SER A 37 4.02 -4.83 13.09
C SER A 37 3.85 -4.72 11.57
N PRO A 38 3.29 -5.75 10.90
CA PRO A 38 3.00 -5.66 9.46
C PRO A 38 1.87 -4.67 9.15
N ALA A 39 1.11 -4.21 10.15
CA ALA A 39 -0.02 -3.30 9.95
C ALA A 39 0.42 -1.87 9.55
N TRP A 40 1.64 -1.45 9.92
CA TRP A 40 2.08 -0.06 9.79
C TRP A 40 3.24 0.12 8.79
N GLY A 41 3.75 -0.96 8.20
CA GLY A 41 4.91 -0.93 7.31
C GLY A 41 6.24 -1.25 8.00
N ASP A 42 7.29 -1.45 7.20
CA ASP A 42 8.63 -1.83 7.69
C ASP A 42 9.47 -0.57 8.03
N PHE A 43 9.26 -0.05 9.23
CA PHE A 43 9.99 1.13 9.74
C PHE A 43 11.49 0.89 9.98
N ARG A 44 12.01 -0.32 9.77
CA ARG A 44 13.47 -0.57 9.80
C ARG A 44 14.18 0.17 8.66
N LYS A 45 13.45 0.50 7.59
CA LYS A 45 13.93 1.27 6.44
C LYS A 45 13.66 2.77 6.56
N ALA A 46 13.05 3.22 7.65
CA ALA A 46 12.66 4.62 7.81
C ALA A 46 13.88 5.53 7.97
N LYS A 47 13.82 6.71 7.35
CA LYS A 47 14.76 7.81 7.59
C LYS A 47 14.44 8.43 8.94
N LYS A 48 15.43 8.44 9.83
CA LYS A 48 15.30 9.01 11.19
C LYS A 48 15.82 10.44 11.23
N VAL A 49 15.07 11.32 11.86
CA VAL A 49 15.43 12.72 12.10
C VAL A 49 15.36 12.97 13.60
N LEU A 50 16.49 13.35 14.21
CA LEU A 50 16.63 13.56 15.65
C LEU A 50 16.67 15.05 15.96
N GLU A 51 15.50 15.69 15.90
CA GLU A 51 15.37 17.12 16.15
C GLU A 51 14.20 17.36 17.10
N PRO A 52 14.44 17.80 18.34
CA PRO A 52 13.35 18.08 19.28
C PRO A 52 12.57 19.32 18.90
N GLY A 53 11.25 19.20 18.95
CA GLY A 53 10.37 20.29 18.59
C GLY A 53 8.91 19.98 18.86
N GLN A 54 8.06 20.81 18.27
CA GLN A 54 6.62 20.65 18.26
C GLN A 54 6.11 21.01 16.87
N VAL A 55 5.24 20.18 16.30
CA VAL A 55 4.62 20.42 15.00
C VAL A 55 3.10 20.57 15.17
N SER A 56 2.51 21.54 14.49
CA SER A 56 1.06 21.65 14.34
C SER A 56 0.65 20.94 13.05
N LEU A 57 0.07 19.75 13.18
CA LEU A 57 -0.44 18.95 12.08
C LEU A 57 -1.88 19.36 11.79
N LYS A 58 -2.23 19.52 10.51
CA LYS A 58 -3.59 19.77 10.05
C LYS A 58 -3.86 18.95 8.80
N VAL A 59 -4.88 18.11 8.83
CA VAL A 59 -5.34 17.37 7.66
C VAL A 59 -5.69 18.36 6.56
N TRP A 60 -5.38 17.99 5.31
CA TRP A 60 -5.58 18.87 4.17
C TRP A 60 -7.04 19.32 4.07
N ASP A 61 -7.26 20.65 4.02
CA ASP A 61 -8.59 21.26 4.07
C ASP A 61 -9.55 20.74 3.01
N HIS A 62 -9.03 20.38 1.83
CA HIS A 62 -9.83 19.89 0.72
C HIS A 62 -9.90 18.36 0.63
N LEU A 63 -9.46 17.62 1.66
CA LEU A 63 -9.49 16.16 1.66
C LEU A 63 -10.89 15.62 1.39
N ARG A 64 -11.94 16.25 1.94
CA ARG A 64 -13.32 15.80 1.77
C ARG A 64 -13.76 15.84 0.31
N GLU A 65 -13.53 16.97 -0.35
CA GLU A 65 -13.84 17.17 -1.75
C GLU A 65 -13.05 16.19 -2.63
N TYR A 66 -11.77 16.03 -2.33
CA TYR A 66 -10.91 15.05 -2.99
C TYR A 66 -11.46 13.61 -2.88
N LEU A 67 -11.81 13.16 -1.67
CA LEU A 67 -12.33 11.80 -1.47
C LEU A 67 -13.68 11.60 -2.16
N GLN A 68 -14.58 12.59 -2.12
CA GLN A 68 -15.86 12.52 -2.81
C GLN A 68 -15.70 12.43 -4.33
N LYS A 69 -14.79 13.21 -4.90
CA LYS A 69 -14.58 13.28 -6.35
C LYS A 69 -13.86 12.05 -6.91
N PHE A 70 -12.95 11.45 -6.15
CA PHE A 70 -12.03 10.44 -6.69
C PHE A 70 -12.12 9.06 -6.03
N HIS A 71 -12.76 8.93 -4.88
CA HIS A 71 -12.70 7.73 -4.04
C HIS A 71 -14.05 7.44 -3.36
N GLU A 72 -15.10 7.33 -4.16
CA GLU A 72 -16.41 6.93 -3.67
C GLU A 72 -16.33 5.57 -2.97
N GLY A 73 -16.72 5.53 -1.69
CA GLY A 73 -16.63 4.32 -0.84
C GLY A 73 -15.27 4.09 -0.17
N ALA A 74 -14.34 5.05 -0.19
CA ALA A 74 -13.13 4.95 0.63
C ALA A 74 -13.48 4.77 2.12
N PRO A 75 -12.72 3.93 2.85
CA PRO A 75 -12.86 3.84 4.30
C PRO A 75 -12.68 5.23 4.89
N ASP A 76 -13.49 5.56 5.91
CA ASP A 76 -13.44 6.86 6.53
C ASP A 76 -12.05 7.08 7.17
N LEU A 77 -11.19 7.83 6.48
CA LEU A 77 -9.86 8.20 6.97
C LEU A 77 -9.95 9.11 8.21
N ARG A 78 -11.16 9.54 8.58
CA ARG A 78 -11.47 10.37 9.76
C ARG A 78 -11.45 9.61 11.09
N THR A 79 -10.86 8.42 11.15
CA THR A 79 -10.47 7.87 12.47
C THR A 79 -9.37 8.71 13.15
N GLY A 80 -8.79 9.67 12.41
CA GLY A 80 -7.86 10.66 12.90
C GLY A 80 -8.47 12.01 13.32
N GLN A 81 -7.70 12.78 14.09
CA GLN A 81 -8.03 14.19 14.40
C GLN A 81 -7.76 15.07 13.17
N ASP A 82 -8.60 16.08 12.91
CA ASP A 82 -8.39 17.03 11.81
C ASP A 82 -7.17 17.94 12.05
N GLN A 83 -6.84 18.20 13.31
CA GLN A 83 -5.68 18.99 13.72
C GLN A 83 -5.12 18.47 15.03
N MET A 84 -3.80 18.44 15.17
CA MET A 84 -3.12 18.01 16.39
C MET A 84 -1.77 18.71 16.54
N ALA A 85 -1.46 19.16 17.75
CA ALA A 85 -0.11 19.57 18.11
C ALA A 85 0.68 18.36 18.64
N VAL A 86 1.81 18.05 18.03
CA VAL A 86 2.62 16.87 18.37
C VAL A 86 4.00 17.29 18.83
N PRO A 87 4.33 17.14 20.12
CA PRO A 87 5.71 17.28 20.59
C PRO A 87 6.53 16.07 20.14
N PHE A 88 7.79 16.29 19.75
CA PHE A 88 8.69 15.20 19.39
C PHE A 88 10.15 15.49 19.78
N ASP A 89 10.96 14.44 19.81
CA ASP A 89 12.43 14.46 19.79
C ASP A 89 13.00 13.66 18.61
N GLU A 90 12.19 12.78 18.04
CA GLU A 90 12.57 11.96 16.90
C GLU A 90 11.39 11.78 15.94
N VAL A 91 11.65 11.81 14.63
CA VAL A 91 10.68 11.50 13.57
C VAL A 91 11.23 10.39 12.68
N TRP A 92 10.44 9.35 12.46
CA TRP A 92 10.76 8.29 11.50
C TRP A 92 9.89 8.46 10.27
N ALA A 93 10.49 8.68 9.11
CA ALA A 93 9.81 8.86 7.84
C ALA A 93 10.05 7.67 6.90
N LEU A 94 8.98 7.06 6.40
CA LEU A 94 8.99 5.91 5.51
C LEU A 94 8.19 6.23 4.25
N GLU A 95 8.80 6.06 3.10
CA GLU A 95 8.09 6.07 1.82
C GLU A 95 7.47 4.69 1.58
N GLN A 96 6.16 4.66 1.32
CA GLN A 96 5.43 3.42 1.09
C GLN A 96 4.44 3.56 -0.06
N GLU A 97 4.43 2.57 -0.94
CA GLU A 97 3.47 2.53 -2.04
C GLU A 97 2.06 2.21 -1.51
N ASP A 98 1.09 3.06 -1.85
CA ASP A 98 -0.35 2.88 -1.61
C ASP A 98 -0.75 2.50 -0.16
N TYR A 99 -0.18 3.20 0.83
CA TYR A 99 -0.41 2.91 2.26
C TYR A 99 -1.91 2.86 2.63
N LEU A 100 -2.68 3.87 2.21
CA LEU A 100 -4.10 3.98 2.56
C LEU A 100 -5.02 3.10 1.70
N LYS A 101 -4.49 2.38 0.70
CA LYS A 101 -5.26 1.54 -0.24
C LYS A 101 -6.56 2.20 -0.74
N LEU A 102 -6.51 3.50 -1.03
CA LEU A 102 -7.65 4.31 -1.49
C LEU A 102 -8.02 3.96 -2.94
N GLY A 103 -8.51 2.74 -3.16
CA GLY A 103 -8.88 2.19 -4.46
C GLY A 103 -7.71 1.58 -5.25
N LYS A 104 -8.02 0.61 -6.12
CA LYS A 104 -7.08 0.06 -7.09
C LYS A 104 -6.96 1.03 -8.28
N LYS A 105 -5.75 1.46 -8.66
CA LYS A 105 -5.51 1.99 -10.01
C LYS A 105 -4.25 1.39 -10.64
N ARG A 106 -4.38 1.07 -11.93
CA ARG A 106 -3.38 0.39 -12.76
C ARG A 106 -2.27 1.36 -13.17
N GLY A 107 -1.14 1.29 -12.48
CA GLY A 107 0.18 1.38 -13.12
C GLY A 107 0.83 2.74 -13.32
N THR A 108 0.46 3.79 -12.60
CA THR A 108 1.21 5.07 -12.68
C THR A 108 2.21 5.19 -11.53
N SER A 109 3.38 5.76 -11.84
CA SER A 109 4.41 6.15 -10.88
C SER A 109 3.90 7.34 -10.06
N ARG A 110 2.99 7.07 -9.13
CA ARG A 110 2.67 8.03 -8.06
C ARG A 110 3.90 8.20 -7.19
N ALA A 111 4.12 9.42 -6.72
CA ALA A 111 5.03 9.60 -5.59
C ALA A 111 4.53 8.69 -4.44
N PRO A 112 5.43 7.97 -3.75
CA PRO A 112 5.03 7.12 -2.64
C PRO A 112 4.28 7.92 -1.57
N ASP A 113 3.39 7.27 -0.83
CA ASP A 113 2.82 7.87 0.36
C ASP A 113 3.96 8.01 1.40
N LEU A 114 4.04 9.15 2.07
CA LEU A 114 5.04 9.41 3.10
C LEU A 114 4.41 9.20 4.48
N VAL A 115 4.81 8.13 5.14
CA VAL A 115 4.33 7.76 6.48
C VAL A 115 5.33 8.26 7.51
N LYS A 116 4.88 9.02 8.52
CA LYS A 116 5.77 9.52 9.59
C LYS A 116 5.30 9.06 10.96
N LEU A 117 6.23 8.59 11.79
CA LEU A 117 6.03 8.36 13.22
C LEU A 117 6.74 9.46 14.00
N TYR A 118 6.01 10.11 14.90
CA TYR A 118 6.54 11.12 15.81
C TYR A 118 6.77 10.48 17.18
N TRP A 119 7.97 10.62 17.72
CA TRP A 119 8.38 10.06 18.99
C TRP A 119 8.71 11.17 19.99
N LYS A 120 8.42 10.94 21.27
CA LYS A 120 8.93 11.75 22.39
C LYS A 120 9.51 10.84 23.46
N GLY A 121 10.81 10.93 23.69
CA GLY A 121 11.59 10.03 24.51
C GLY A 121 11.62 8.63 23.89
N HIS A 122 10.75 7.74 24.37
CA HIS A 122 10.61 6.37 23.87
C HIS A 122 9.15 6.00 23.60
N ARG A 123 8.29 7.01 23.40
CA ARG A 123 6.85 6.82 23.19
C ARG A 123 6.40 7.43 21.89
N VAL A 124 5.62 6.70 21.12
CA VAL A 124 4.96 7.24 19.94
C VAL A 124 3.94 8.29 20.35
N GLN A 125 3.86 9.37 19.60
CA GLN A 125 2.93 10.48 19.82
C GLN A 125 1.86 10.54 18.73
N ALA A 126 2.25 10.30 17.48
CA ALA A 126 1.34 10.24 16.34
C ALA A 126 1.96 9.47 15.18
N LEU A 127 1.10 8.95 14.30
CA LEU A 127 1.46 8.49 12.95
C LEU A 127 0.72 9.37 11.96
N THR A 128 1.41 9.87 10.94
CA THR A 128 0.78 10.62 9.85
C THR A 128 0.99 9.92 8.52
N VAL A 129 0.03 10.11 7.62
CA VAL A 129 0.16 9.67 6.24
C VAL A 129 -0.02 10.86 5.33
N GLU A 130 1.01 11.18 4.57
CA GLU A 130 1.02 12.24 3.57
C GLU A 130 1.03 11.63 2.18
N ARG A 131 0.28 12.22 1.25
CA ARG A 131 0.25 11.77 -0.14
C ARG A 131 0.91 12.80 -1.04
N GLY A 132 1.81 12.33 -1.90
CA GLY A 132 2.49 13.16 -2.90
C GLY A 132 1.63 13.42 -4.14
N PHE A 133 1.57 14.68 -4.56
CA PHE A 133 0.87 15.15 -5.75
C PHE A 133 1.83 16.00 -6.59
N LYS A 134 1.94 15.75 -7.90
CA LYS A 134 2.64 16.65 -8.85
C LYS A 134 1.69 17.64 -9.50
N ILE A 135 0.39 17.37 -9.45
CA ILE A 135 -0.67 18.29 -9.90
C ILE A 135 -1.74 18.29 -8.82
N ASP A 136 -2.26 19.47 -8.51
CA ASP A 136 -3.38 19.64 -7.59
C ASP A 136 -4.60 18.86 -8.11
N PRO A 137 -5.13 17.88 -7.36
CA PRO A 137 -6.19 17.03 -7.89
C PRO A 137 -7.55 17.74 -7.99
N LEU A 138 -7.70 18.94 -7.44
CA LEU A 138 -8.94 19.70 -7.48
C LEU A 138 -8.91 20.75 -8.58
N THR A 139 -7.80 21.49 -8.67
CA THR A 139 -7.64 22.58 -9.64
C THR A 139 -6.91 22.17 -10.92
N PHE A 140 -6.28 20.99 -10.93
CA PHE A 140 -5.45 20.49 -12.02
C PHE A 140 -4.23 21.37 -12.34
N GLN A 141 -3.82 22.22 -11.41
CA GLN A 141 -2.62 23.03 -11.54
C GLN A 141 -1.38 22.20 -11.23
N ALA A 142 -0.42 22.16 -12.15
CA ALA A 142 0.85 21.48 -11.93
C ALA A 142 1.69 22.21 -10.87
N PHE A 143 2.27 21.43 -9.96
CA PHE A 143 3.25 21.91 -8.99
C PHE A 143 4.66 21.81 -9.60
N PRO A 144 5.57 22.75 -9.28
CA PRO A 144 6.97 22.70 -9.75
C PRO A 144 7.73 21.49 -9.19
N GLN A 145 7.29 20.95 -8.07
CA GLN A 145 7.82 19.75 -7.41
C GLN A 145 6.66 18.98 -6.77
N THR A 146 6.88 17.71 -6.41
CA THR A 146 5.87 16.92 -5.69
C THR A 146 5.51 17.61 -4.37
N GLU A 147 4.25 17.99 -4.21
CA GLU A 147 3.69 18.50 -2.96
C GLU A 147 3.03 17.38 -2.18
N TYR A 148 3.42 17.23 -0.91
CA TYR A 148 2.82 16.27 0.00
C TYR A 148 1.66 16.93 0.77
N ARG A 149 0.48 16.30 0.73
CA ARG A 149 -0.69 16.73 1.51
C ARG A 149 -0.96 15.72 2.62
N LEU A 150 -1.20 16.22 3.82
CA LEU A 150 -1.51 15.38 4.98
C LEU A 150 -2.92 14.80 4.86
N MET A 151 -3.00 13.47 4.71
CA MET A 151 -4.25 12.75 4.47
C MET A 151 -4.87 12.20 5.75
N ALA A 152 -4.06 11.85 6.75
CA ALA A 152 -4.52 11.28 8.00
C ALA A 152 -3.55 11.55 9.15
N ILE A 153 -4.10 11.75 10.35
CA ILE A 153 -3.35 11.88 11.62
C ILE A 153 -3.90 10.83 12.59
N PHE A 154 -3.12 9.80 12.89
CA PHE A 154 -3.46 8.78 13.86
C PHE A 154 -2.84 9.13 15.23
N PRO A 155 -3.65 9.54 16.22
CA PRO A 155 -3.14 9.92 17.52
C PRO A 155 -2.62 8.70 18.29
N ARG A 156 -1.77 8.96 19.29
CA ARG A 156 -1.21 7.92 20.16
C ARG A 156 -2.23 6.90 20.66
N ASP A 157 -3.36 7.35 21.21
CA ASP A 157 -4.33 6.44 21.84
C ASP A 157 -4.91 5.43 20.86
N TYR A 158 -5.18 5.86 19.62
CA TYR A 158 -5.59 4.98 18.54
C TYR A 158 -4.50 3.95 18.21
N LEU A 159 -3.25 4.40 18.08
CA LEU A 159 -2.13 3.51 17.80
C LEU A 159 -1.93 2.47 18.91
N MET A 160 -2.04 2.88 20.17
CA MET A 160 -1.90 1.97 21.31
C MET A 160 -3.04 0.96 21.38
N GLN A 161 -4.27 1.36 21.07
CA GLN A 161 -5.41 0.44 20.99
C GLN A 161 -5.20 -0.61 19.90
N GLU A 162 -4.75 -0.18 18.72
CA GLU A 162 -4.54 -1.09 17.60
C GLU A 162 -3.35 -2.03 17.81
N LEU A 163 -2.27 -1.54 18.44
CA LEU A 163 -1.16 -2.39 18.90
C LEU A 163 -1.62 -3.41 19.95
N ALA A 164 -2.45 -3.01 20.91
CA ALA A 164 -3.00 -3.92 21.92
C ALA A 164 -3.88 -5.00 21.26
N ARG A 165 -4.71 -4.61 20.28
CA ARG A 165 -5.53 -5.53 19.49
C ARG A 165 -4.66 -6.55 18.73
N GLN A 166 -3.59 -6.07 18.11
CA GLN A 166 -2.65 -6.93 17.40
C GLN A 166 -1.92 -7.88 18.36
N ALA A 167 -1.41 -7.38 19.49
CA ALA A 167 -0.77 -8.19 20.51
C ALA A 167 -1.72 -9.26 21.10
N GLN A 168 -3.01 -8.96 21.24
CA GLN A 168 -4.00 -9.95 21.67
C GLN A 168 -4.20 -11.04 20.62
N LYS A 169 -4.27 -10.68 19.32
CA LYS A 169 -4.34 -11.65 18.23
C LYS A 169 -3.10 -12.53 18.18
N ASP A 170 -1.92 -11.94 18.33
CA ASP A 170 -0.65 -12.68 18.29
C ASP A 170 -0.50 -13.59 19.51
N LYS A 171 -0.94 -13.15 20.69
CA LYS A 171 -1.01 -13.99 21.89
C LYS A 171 -1.97 -15.15 21.70
N ALA A 172 -3.16 -14.90 21.14
CA ALA A 172 -4.14 -15.96 20.85
C ALA A 172 -3.56 -16.96 19.84
N PHE A 173 -2.86 -16.48 18.81
CA PHE A 173 -2.18 -17.32 17.83
C PHE A 173 -1.07 -18.16 18.47
N GLN A 174 -0.20 -17.56 19.29
CA GLN A 174 0.91 -18.28 19.96
C GLN A 174 0.45 -19.26 21.04
N ALA A 175 -0.77 -19.10 21.54
CA ALA A 175 -1.36 -20.00 22.54
C ALA A 175 -1.90 -21.30 21.92
N LEU A 176 -2.01 -21.37 20.59
CA LEU A 176 -2.46 -22.57 19.89
C LEU A 176 -1.44 -23.70 20.02
N LEU A 177 -1.95 -24.91 20.23
CA LEU A 177 -1.14 -26.12 20.21
C LEU A 177 -0.76 -26.50 18.76
N PRO A 178 0.31 -27.27 18.54
CA PRO A 178 0.73 -27.68 17.19
C PRO A 178 -0.39 -28.32 16.35
N PHE A 179 -1.20 -29.21 16.92
CA PHE A 179 -2.35 -29.79 16.22
C PHE A 179 -3.45 -28.76 15.89
N GLU A 180 -3.61 -27.72 16.71
CA GLU A 180 -4.57 -26.64 16.44
C GLU A 180 -4.07 -25.75 15.29
N HIS A 181 -2.78 -25.41 15.28
CA HIS A 181 -2.16 -24.75 14.13
C HIS A 181 -2.37 -25.57 12.85
N LEU A 182 -2.13 -26.88 12.90
CA LEU A 182 -2.34 -27.76 11.76
C LEU A 182 -3.80 -27.77 11.29
N ARG A 183 -4.76 -27.82 12.23
CA ARG A 183 -6.20 -27.75 11.91
C ARG A 183 -6.58 -26.42 11.25
N GLU A 184 -6.16 -25.30 11.82
CA GLU A 184 -6.43 -23.97 11.24
C GLU A 184 -5.80 -23.82 9.86
N ALA A 185 -4.59 -24.37 9.65
CA ALA A 185 -3.97 -24.38 8.34
C ALA A 185 -4.76 -25.20 7.31
N LYS A 186 -5.27 -26.38 7.69
CA LYS A 186 -6.13 -27.19 6.83
C LYS A 186 -7.45 -26.48 6.50
N ASN A 187 -8.09 -25.87 7.50
CA ASN A 187 -9.30 -25.06 7.29
C ASN A 187 -9.02 -23.91 6.33
N ALA A 188 -7.94 -23.15 6.57
CA ALA A 188 -7.53 -22.07 5.70
C ALA A 188 -7.25 -22.55 4.26
N LEU A 189 -6.71 -23.75 4.05
CA LEU A 189 -6.52 -24.34 2.71
C LEU A 189 -7.81 -24.86 2.07
N ALA A 190 -8.75 -25.33 2.89
CA ALA A 190 -10.03 -25.91 2.46
C ALA A 190 -11.10 -24.86 2.15
N GLU A 191 -10.96 -23.63 2.64
CA GLU A 191 -11.84 -22.50 2.30
C GLU A 191 -11.77 -22.08 0.82
N GLY A 192 -10.84 -22.64 0.03
CA GLY A 192 -10.88 -22.53 -1.43
C GLY A 192 -11.99 -23.38 -2.03
N ASN A 193 -12.53 -22.99 -3.19
CA ASN A 193 -13.55 -23.76 -3.90
C ASN A 193 -12.90 -24.56 -5.05
N PRO A 194 -12.39 -25.79 -4.82
CA PRO A 194 -11.63 -26.55 -5.82
C PRO A 194 -12.42 -26.88 -7.10
N ASP A 195 -13.74 -26.75 -7.05
CA ASP A 195 -14.68 -26.99 -8.15
C ASP A 195 -15.03 -25.71 -8.94
N ALA A 196 -14.53 -24.55 -8.53
CA ALA A 196 -14.80 -23.31 -9.24
C ALA A 196 -14.07 -23.27 -10.60
N GLU A 197 -14.78 -22.81 -11.63
CA GLU A 197 -14.22 -22.61 -12.98
C GLU A 197 -13.18 -21.48 -13.02
N ASP A 198 -13.36 -20.41 -12.21
CA ASP A 198 -12.37 -19.33 -12.08
C ASP A 198 -11.17 -19.85 -11.27
N PRO A 199 -9.95 -19.89 -11.85
CA PRO A 199 -8.75 -20.30 -11.14
C PRO A 199 -8.52 -19.55 -9.82
N ARG A 200 -8.99 -18.31 -9.70
CA ARG A 200 -8.91 -17.52 -8.44
C ARG A 200 -9.82 -18.09 -7.36
N GLN A 201 -11.02 -18.52 -7.71
CA GLN A 201 -11.92 -19.18 -6.77
C GLN A 201 -11.46 -20.61 -6.49
N ARG A 202 -10.84 -21.24 -7.50
CA ARG A 202 -10.29 -22.59 -7.44
C ARG A 202 -9.11 -22.75 -6.49
N THR A 203 -8.25 -21.75 -6.41
CA THR A 203 -6.96 -21.84 -5.71
C THR A 203 -6.92 -21.19 -4.33
N HIS A 204 -7.96 -20.44 -3.91
CA HIS A 204 -7.84 -19.57 -2.74
C HIS A 204 -8.64 -20.00 -1.54
N GLY A 205 -8.05 -20.93 -0.80
CA GLY A 205 -8.07 -20.79 0.64
C GLY A 205 -7.25 -19.57 1.10
N ARG A 206 -7.25 -19.27 2.39
CA ARG A 206 -6.42 -18.23 3.02
C ARG A 206 -4.95 -18.67 3.09
N LEU A 207 -4.26 -18.69 1.94
CA LEU A 207 -2.89 -19.25 1.80
C LEU A 207 -1.87 -18.61 2.76
N GLY A 208 -1.96 -17.30 2.98
CA GLY A 208 -1.09 -16.58 3.94
C GLY A 208 -1.31 -17.03 5.38
N ASP A 209 -2.57 -17.23 5.78
CA ASP A 209 -2.92 -17.75 7.11
C ASP A 209 -2.45 -19.21 7.25
N ALA A 210 -2.72 -20.04 6.23
CA ALA A 210 -2.28 -21.43 6.20
C ALA A 210 -0.76 -21.54 6.40
N ARG A 211 0.02 -20.79 5.61
CA ARG A 211 1.48 -20.72 5.76
C ARG A 211 1.88 -20.34 7.18
N ARG A 212 1.31 -19.26 7.72
CA ARG A 212 1.63 -18.74 9.04
C ARG A 212 1.42 -19.80 10.13
N HIS A 213 0.29 -20.51 10.09
CA HIS A 213 0.01 -21.60 11.03
C HIS A 213 0.97 -22.78 10.86
N LEU A 214 1.29 -23.19 9.63
CA LEU A 214 2.22 -24.29 9.38
C LEU A 214 3.66 -23.97 9.82
N GLU A 215 4.13 -22.74 9.60
CA GLU A 215 5.46 -22.28 10.02
C GLU A 215 5.62 -22.22 11.56
N ALA A 216 4.51 -22.10 12.31
CA ALA A 216 4.53 -22.17 13.77
C ALA A 216 4.84 -23.59 14.29
N ILE A 217 4.65 -24.63 13.47
CA ILE A 217 4.92 -26.03 13.83
C ILE A 217 6.40 -26.33 13.60
N THR A 218 7.16 -26.43 14.69
CA THR A 218 8.60 -26.76 14.65
C THR A 218 8.89 -28.26 14.44
N ARG A 219 10.13 -28.58 14.03
CA ARG A 219 10.65 -29.95 13.84
C ARG A 219 10.54 -30.90 15.04
N LYS A 220 10.25 -30.35 16.22
CA LYS A 220 10.16 -31.11 17.48
C LYS A 220 8.78 -31.70 17.73
N HIS A 221 7.78 -31.31 16.95
CA HIS A 221 6.40 -31.78 17.10
C HIS A 221 6.09 -32.91 16.12
N ASP A 222 5.20 -33.81 16.51
CA ASP A 222 4.81 -34.96 15.70
C ASP A 222 4.10 -34.53 14.40
N GLU A 223 3.39 -33.40 14.45
CA GLU A 223 2.67 -32.80 13.32
C GLU A 223 3.61 -32.23 12.24
N TYR A 224 4.91 -32.10 12.50
CA TYR A 224 5.85 -31.45 11.58
C TYR A 224 5.93 -32.14 10.22
N GLY A 225 5.83 -33.48 10.19
CA GLY A 225 5.86 -34.24 8.95
C GLY A 225 4.76 -33.79 7.98
N GLU A 226 3.52 -33.79 8.47
CA GLU A 226 2.36 -33.33 7.71
C GLU A 226 2.42 -31.82 7.42
N ALA A 227 2.84 -31.01 8.40
CA ALA A 227 2.96 -29.57 8.20
C ALA A 227 3.93 -29.21 7.06
N ARG A 228 5.03 -29.95 6.93
CA ARG A 228 6.02 -29.80 5.85
C ARG A 228 5.42 -30.13 4.48
N GLU A 229 4.60 -31.17 4.37
CA GLU A 229 3.92 -31.52 3.13
C GLU A 229 2.93 -30.43 2.72
N LEU A 230 2.14 -29.93 3.67
CA LEU A 230 1.21 -28.83 3.42
C LEU A 230 1.92 -27.53 3.05
N LEU A 231 3.12 -27.25 3.58
CA LEU A 231 3.92 -26.09 3.15
C LEU A 231 4.36 -26.18 1.68
N GLN A 232 4.65 -27.38 1.19
CA GLN A 232 4.96 -27.58 -0.23
C GLN A 232 3.72 -27.32 -1.10
N GLU A 233 2.55 -27.76 -0.64
CA GLU A 233 1.27 -27.50 -1.32
C GLU A 233 0.95 -26.00 -1.34
N VAL A 234 1.12 -25.29 -0.22
CA VAL A 234 0.99 -23.82 -0.16
C VAL A 234 1.92 -23.15 -1.19
N ALA A 235 3.20 -23.54 -1.22
CA ALA A 235 4.17 -22.97 -2.16
C ALA A 235 3.80 -23.26 -3.62
N ARG A 236 3.26 -24.45 -3.92
CA ARG A 236 2.74 -24.81 -5.25
C ARG A 236 1.58 -23.91 -5.65
N ARG A 237 0.55 -23.77 -4.79
CA ARG A 237 -0.62 -22.93 -5.05
C ARG A 237 -0.26 -21.46 -5.21
N GLU A 238 0.67 -20.94 -4.41
CA GLU A 238 1.16 -19.56 -4.58
C GLU A 238 1.88 -19.35 -5.92
N LYS A 239 2.68 -20.32 -6.36
CA LYS A 239 3.34 -20.27 -7.68
C LYS A 239 2.32 -20.29 -8.81
N GLU A 240 1.28 -21.10 -8.70
CA GLU A 240 0.18 -21.15 -9.66
C GLU A 240 -0.61 -19.84 -9.69
N LEU A 241 -0.93 -19.27 -8.52
CA LEU A 241 -1.55 -17.96 -8.42
C LEU A 241 -0.69 -16.89 -9.09
N LYS A 242 0.61 -16.86 -8.79
CA LYS A 242 1.54 -15.90 -9.38
C LYS A 242 1.51 -15.99 -10.90
N LYS A 243 1.67 -17.20 -11.46
CA LYS A 243 1.59 -17.44 -12.91
C LYS A 243 0.25 -17.00 -13.50
N HIS A 244 -0.86 -17.33 -12.86
CA HIS A 244 -2.18 -16.93 -13.32
C HIS A 244 -2.35 -15.39 -13.26
N SER A 245 -1.86 -14.74 -12.20
CA SER A 245 -1.89 -13.29 -12.07
C SER A 245 -1.06 -12.58 -13.15
N GLU A 246 0.11 -13.13 -13.48
CA GLU A 246 0.98 -12.64 -14.56
C GLU A 246 0.32 -12.84 -15.94
N ALA A 247 -0.26 -14.01 -16.19
CA ALA A 247 -0.97 -14.30 -17.43
C ALA A 247 -2.19 -13.38 -17.61
N MET A 248 -2.98 -13.17 -16.56
CA MET A 248 -4.12 -12.25 -16.57
C MET A 248 -3.67 -10.79 -16.74
N ALA A 249 -2.57 -10.39 -16.12
CA ALA A 249 -2.00 -9.05 -16.31
C ALA A 249 -1.57 -8.85 -17.77
N LYS A 250 -0.91 -9.85 -18.37
CA LYS A 250 -0.52 -9.84 -19.78
C LYS A 250 -1.72 -9.77 -20.72
N ALA A 251 -2.73 -10.61 -20.51
CA ALA A 251 -3.96 -10.59 -21.32
C ALA A 251 -4.71 -9.25 -21.19
N ALA A 252 -4.76 -8.69 -19.98
CA ALA A 252 -5.35 -7.37 -19.74
C ALA A 252 -4.58 -6.24 -20.44
N GLU A 253 -3.24 -6.33 -20.49
CA GLU A 253 -2.41 -5.37 -21.22
C GLU A 253 -2.62 -5.50 -22.73
N GLU A 254 -2.60 -6.71 -23.29
CA GLU A 254 -2.88 -6.95 -24.72
C GLU A 254 -4.26 -6.39 -25.12
N GLN A 255 -5.29 -6.60 -24.29
CA GLN A 255 -6.61 -6.03 -24.52
C GLN A 255 -6.63 -4.50 -24.37
N ALA A 256 -5.81 -3.92 -23.49
CA ALA A 256 -5.66 -2.48 -23.38
C ALA A 256 -4.99 -1.91 -24.65
N VAL A 257 -3.89 -2.51 -25.12
CA VAL A 257 -3.21 -2.14 -26.36
C VAL A 257 -4.18 -2.17 -27.55
N LYS A 258 -4.98 -3.25 -27.67
CA LYS A 258 -5.96 -3.37 -28.75
C LYS A 258 -6.99 -2.25 -28.73
N ARG A 259 -7.57 -1.93 -27.56
CA ARG A 259 -8.52 -0.82 -27.40
C ARG A 259 -7.91 0.54 -27.76
N ARG A 260 -6.65 0.78 -27.36
CA ARG A 260 -5.92 2.00 -27.71
C ARG A 260 -5.71 2.13 -29.23
N GLN A 261 -5.40 1.03 -29.90
CA GLN A 261 -5.27 1.01 -31.37
C GLN A 261 -6.61 1.25 -32.08
N GLU A 262 -7.69 0.64 -31.59
CA GLU A 262 -9.04 0.84 -32.13
C GLU A 262 -9.48 2.30 -32.00
N LEU A 263 -9.27 2.92 -30.83
CA LEU A 263 -9.55 4.34 -30.62
C LEU A 263 -8.68 5.24 -31.50
N ALA A 264 -7.38 4.94 -31.64
CA ALA A 264 -6.51 5.72 -32.52
C ALA A 264 -6.99 5.69 -33.98
N ALA A 265 -7.44 4.53 -34.46
CA ALA A 265 -8.02 4.39 -35.80
C ALA A 265 -9.38 5.10 -35.95
N GLU A 266 -10.16 5.18 -34.88
CA GLU A 266 -11.41 5.93 -34.85
C GLU A 266 -11.16 7.45 -34.90
N LEU A 267 -10.23 7.94 -34.10
CA LEU A 267 -9.82 9.35 -34.09
C LEU A 267 -9.28 9.79 -35.46
N ASP A 268 -8.48 8.94 -36.12
CA ASP A 268 -7.98 9.20 -37.48
C ASP A 268 -9.13 9.45 -38.46
N ARG A 269 -10.14 8.57 -38.47
CA ARG A 269 -11.35 8.73 -39.31
C ARG A 269 -12.15 9.98 -38.93
N GLU A 270 -12.30 10.25 -37.64
CA GLU A 270 -13.05 11.41 -37.14
C GLU A 270 -12.38 12.73 -37.55
N PHE A 271 -11.07 12.83 -37.39
CA PHE A 271 -10.29 14.01 -37.78
C PHE A 271 -10.36 14.24 -39.29
N LEU A 272 -10.18 13.17 -40.08
CA LEU A 272 -10.28 13.27 -41.54
C LEU A 272 -11.66 13.74 -41.99
N THR A 273 -12.73 13.22 -41.37
CA THR A 273 -14.12 13.63 -41.66
C THR A 273 -14.36 15.11 -41.34
N LYS A 274 -13.68 15.65 -40.32
CA LYS A 274 -13.72 17.06 -39.95
C LYS A 274 -12.76 17.94 -40.76
N GLY A 275 -12.08 17.38 -41.75
CA GLY A 275 -11.14 18.11 -42.61
C GLY A 275 -9.76 18.34 -42.01
N PHE A 276 -9.40 17.62 -40.94
CA PHE A 276 -8.07 17.65 -40.36
C PHE A 276 -7.24 16.47 -40.87
N ASP A 277 -6.10 16.78 -41.48
CA ASP A 277 -5.07 15.79 -41.79
C ASP A 277 -4.17 15.63 -40.55
N VAL A 278 -4.51 14.69 -39.67
CA VAL A 278 -3.80 14.42 -38.41
C VAL A 278 -3.05 13.11 -38.54
N LYS A 279 -1.72 13.16 -38.44
CA LYS A 279 -0.92 11.95 -38.34
C LYS A 279 -0.95 11.43 -36.90
N ILE A 280 -1.48 10.23 -36.70
CA ILE A 280 -1.59 9.59 -35.38
C ILE A 280 -0.52 8.50 -35.22
N GLU A 281 0.26 8.58 -34.15
CA GLU A 281 1.26 7.57 -33.79
C GLU A 281 1.06 7.14 -32.33
N LEU A 282 1.18 5.84 -32.06
CA LEU A 282 1.16 5.31 -30.69
C LEU A 282 2.58 5.01 -30.22
N LYS A 283 2.95 5.49 -29.04
CA LYS A 283 4.29 5.38 -28.46
C LYS A 283 4.28 4.54 -27.18
N GLY A 284 5.45 3.98 -26.84
CA GLY A 284 5.64 3.10 -25.69
C GLY A 284 5.32 1.62 -25.97
N SER A 285 5.86 0.72 -25.14
CA SER A 285 5.64 -0.73 -25.29
C SER A 285 4.16 -1.12 -25.08
N GLY A 286 3.46 -0.42 -24.19
CA GLY A 286 2.02 -0.55 -23.97
C GLY A 286 1.15 0.33 -24.89
N LYS A 287 1.75 1.12 -25.79
CA LYS A 287 1.03 2.09 -26.62
C LYS A 287 0.17 3.06 -25.81
N ASP A 288 0.62 3.40 -24.61
CA ASP A 288 -0.09 4.24 -23.64
C ASP A 288 0.11 5.74 -23.85
N ALA A 289 0.95 6.14 -24.80
CA ALA A 289 1.07 7.52 -25.27
C ALA A 289 0.55 7.65 -26.71
N ILE A 290 -0.29 8.66 -26.98
CA ILE A 290 -0.78 8.99 -28.31
C ILE A 290 -0.17 10.31 -28.79
N PHE A 291 0.38 10.30 -29.99
CA PHE A 291 1.00 11.45 -30.63
C PHE A 291 0.14 11.86 -31.84
N LEU A 292 -0.30 13.12 -31.86
CA LEU A 292 -1.18 13.70 -32.86
C LEU A 292 -0.43 14.85 -33.54
N ASP A 293 -0.13 14.73 -34.83
CA ASP A 293 0.59 15.77 -35.59
C ASP A 293 -0.29 16.38 -36.67
N CYS A 294 -0.51 17.69 -36.62
CA CYS A 294 -1.31 18.39 -37.59
C CYS A 294 -0.80 19.82 -37.79
N VAL A 295 -0.72 20.27 -39.05
CA VAL A 295 -0.30 21.65 -39.40
C VAL A 295 -1.26 22.72 -38.88
N LEU A 296 -2.49 22.33 -38.53
CA LEU A 296 -3.51 23.21 -37.98
C LEU A 296 -3.46 23.29 -36.45
N PHE A 297 -2.72 22.40 -35.77
CA PHE A 297 -2.60 22.46 -34.32
C PHE A 297 -1.89 23.75 -33.90
N SER A 298 -2.63 24.57 -33.18
CA SER A 298 -2.20 25.82 -32.57
C SER A 298 -2.59 25.78 -31.09
N ARG A 299 -1.98 26.66 -30.28
CA ARG A 299 -2.28 26.71 -28.84
C ARG A 299 -3.80 26.83 -28.56
N PRO A 300 -4.57 27.76 -29.16
CA PRO A 300 -6.01 27.83 -28.90
C PRO A 300 -6.77 26.55 -29.24
N MET A 301 -6.38 25.86 -30.31
CA MET A 301 -7.02 24.62 -30.75
C MET A 301 -6.73 23.44 -29.81
N VAL A 302 -5.49 23.31 -29.33
CA VAL A 302 -5.13 22.29 -28.34
C VAL A 302 -5.92 22.51 -27.04
N PHE A 303 -6.01 23.75 -26.55
CA PHE A 303 -6.82 24.06 -25.37
C PHE A 303 -8.32 23.78 -25.60
N PHE A 304 -8.83 24.00 -26.81
CA PHE A 304 -10.20 23.60 -27.15
C PHE A 304 -10.41 22.09 -27.04
N PHE A 305 -9.48 21.25 -27.53
CA PHE A 305 -9.60 19.81 -27.36
C PHE A 305 -9.52 19.37 -25.91
N LEU A 306 -8.68 20.03 -25.11
CA LEU A 306 -8.50 19.70 -23.70
C LEU A 306 -9.70 20.05 -22.82
N ASP A 307 -10.33 21.20 -23.07
CA ASP A 307 -11.38 21.75 -22.18
C ASP A 307 -12.80 21.58 -22.72
N LYS A 308 -12.98 21.61 -24.05
CA LYS A 308 -14.31 21.68 -24.68
C LYS A 308 -14.72 20.43 -25.44
N SER A 309 -13.84 19.43 -25.55
CA SER A 309 -14.14 18.19 -26.28
C SER A 309 -14.09 16.97 -25.37
N ASP A 310 -14.76 15.90 -25.79
CA ASP A 310 -14.70 14.60 -25.09
C ASP A 310 -13.37 13.85 -25.33
N LEU A 311 -12.42 14.41 -26.10
CA LEU A 311 -11.18 13.73 -26.47
C LEU A 311 -10.40 13.24 -25.25
N VAL A 312 -10.17 14.11 -24.26
CA VAL A 312 -9.44 13.75 -23.03
C VAL A 312 -10.13 12.59 -22.30
N LYS A 313 -11.46 12.65 -22.20
CA LYS A 313 -12.26 11.60 -21.56
C LYS A 313 -12.16 10.28 -22.33
N GLN A 314 -12.25 10.31 -23.67
CA GLN A 314 -12.11 9.12 -24.51
C GLN A 314 -10.72 8.50 -24.37
N LEU A 315 -9.67 9.31 -24.43
CA LEU A 315 -8.29 8.86 -24.27
C LEU A 315 -8.05 8.21 -22.90
N LYS A 316 -8.53 8.84 -21.81
CA LYS A 316 -8.46 8.28 -20.46
C LYS A 316 -9.24 6.97 -20.33
N ASN A 317 -10.43 6.89 -20.92
CA ASN A 317 -11.24 5.67 -20.91
C ASN A 317 -10.59 4.51 -21.67
N ALA A 318 -9.87 4.80 -22.75
CA ALA A 318 -9.06 3.81 -23.47
C ALA A 318 -7.75 3.46 -22.75
N GLY A 319 -7.41 4.20 -21.68
CA GLY A 319 -6.24 3.96 -20.85
C GLY A 319 -4.95 4.54 -21.42
N PHE A 320 -5.02 5.62 -22.20
CA PHE A 320 -3.86 6.45 -22.50
C PHE A 320 -3.46 7.28 -21.27
N ARG A 321 -2.15 7.49 -21.13
CA ARG A 321 -1.52 8.27 -20.06
C ARG A 321 -0.97 9.59 -20.53
N GLU A 322 -0.62 9.67 -21.81
CA GLU A 322 -0.05 10.88 -22.38
C GLU A 322 -0.69 11.13 -23.74
N VAL A 323 -0.99 12.39 -24.01
CA VAL A 323 -1.27 12.87 -25.36
C VAL A 323 -0.30 13.99 -25.70
N THR A 324 0.31 13.86 -26.87
CA THR A 324 1.20 14.90 -27.40
C THR A 324 0.62 15.43 -28.70
N PHE A 325 0.29 16.72 -28.72
CA PHE A 325 -0.07 17.44 -29.94
C PHE A 325 1.19 18.06 -30.53
N SER A 326 1.41 17.93 -31.84
CA SER A 326 2.51 18.61 -32.53
C SER A 326 2.07 19.34 -33.78
N ASN A 327 2.83 20.39 -34.08
CA ASN A 327 2.78 21.05 -35.38
C ASN A 327 4.21 21.21 -35.88
N LYS A 328 4.65 20.24 -36.70
CA LYS A 328 6.02 20.22 -37.23
C LYS A 328 6.35 21.40 -38.14
N ALA A 329 5.35 22.01 -38.80
CA ALA A 329 5.59 23.16 -39.69
C ALA A 329 6.13 24.37 -38.92
N ILE A 330 5.70 24.55 -37.66
CA ILE A 330 6.14 25.64 -36.78
C ILE A 330 6.96 25.15 -35.57
N LYS A 331 7.30 23.86 -35.51
CA LYS A 331 8.11 23.21 -34.45
C LYS A 331 7.56 23.36 -33.03
N TYR A 332 6.23 23.35 -32.86
CA TYR A 332 5.59 23.36 -31.55
C TYR A 332 5.10 21.98 -31.12
N TYR A 333 5.17 21.72 -29.81
CA TYR A 333 4.72 20.50 -29.16
C TYR A 333 3.98 20.86 -27.87
N TRP A 334 2.91 20.12 -27.58
CA TRP A 334 2.15 20.20 -26.33
C TRP A 334 2.02 18.79 -25.78
N GLU A 335 2.85 18.45 -24.81
CA GLU A 335 2.83 17.18 -24.11
C GLU A 335 1.93 17.32 -22.88
N ILE A 336 0.91 16.46 -22.79
CA ILE A 336 -0.09 16.50 -21.72
C ILE A 336 -0.16 15.13 -21.07
N ASP A 337 0.10 15.10 -19.77
CA ASP A 337 -0.09 13.92 -18.93
C ASP A 337 -1.56 13.82 -18.50
N LEU A 338 -2.24 12.82 -19.07
CA LEU A 338 -3.66 12.54 -18.90
C LEU A 338 -3.99 11.95 -17.53
N ASP A 339 -2.99 11.44 -16.79
CA ASP A 339 -3.20 10.93 -15.44
C ASP A 339 -3.43 12.04 -14.42
N TRP A 340 -3.09 13.29 -14.77
CA TRP A 340 -3.30 14.45 -13.93
C TRP A 340 -4.41 15.38 -14.38
N LEU A 341 -4.88 15.29 -15.62
CA LEU A 341 -6.20 15.82 -16.00
C LEU A 341 -7.29 14.88 -15.47
#